data_AF-A0A521AND0-F1
#
_entry.id   AF-A0A521AND0-F1
#
_cell.length_a   1.000
_cell.length_b   1.000
_cell.length_c   1.000
_cell.angle_alpha   90.00
_cell.angle_beta   90.00
_cell.angle_gamma   90.00
#
_symmetry.space_group_name_H-M   'P 1'
#
loop_
_entity.id
_entity.type
_entity.pdbx_description
1 polymer ?
#
loop_
_entity_poly.entity_id
_entity_poly.type
_entity_poly.pdbx_seq_one_letter_code
_entity_poly.pdbx_strand_id
1 'polypeptide(L)'
;MIKRIFPAVLVLSLISFPAYSKEATFQKRIEKEIQCPKSFLSNPPVYFYCIYRDYHNHKFDDGIEKAKRALKEIEPLMRKNPNGTVPNAVQKKAKLRDPHVKSVASDLHMLLGMLYYKKSLNLDDSSVKKIYADFYKNLEKKGFNFFQIEELMNLYTKKKLFPDSFSQKDTKKYKEMLSKMGVKEEDLDRLISKAQRESDRLDEERLTYLQKAVKELQEAVKVDPENALAYYQLGNLYSGSLGEDLPEASSAAEEAYYKAALIFKKKGDKEAYKEVIKKLELANPNSPYLKKLKGNHA
;
A
#
# COMPACT_ATOMS: atom_id res chain seq x y z
N MET A 1 44.07 16.35 22.82
CA MET A 1 42.62 16.07 22.91
C MET A 1 41.89 16.88 21.85
N ILE A 2 41.55 16.28 20.71
CA ILE A 2 40.78 16.91 19.63
C ILE A 2 39.59 15.99 19.35
N LYS A 3 38.39 16.35 19.84
CA LYS A 3 37.15 15.65 19.49
C LYS A 3 36.56 16.31 18.24
N ARG A 4 36.65 15.59 17.11
CA ARG A 4 35.91 15.89 15.88
C ARG A 4 34.40 15.84 16.15
N ILE A 5 33.72 16.95 15.91
CA ILE A 5 32.26 17.04 15.89
C ILE A 5 31.81 16.75 14.45
N PHE A 6 31.14 15.62 14.22
CA PHE A 6 30.51 15.30 12.95
C PHE A 6 29.17 16.06 12.83
N PRO A 7 28.92 16.84 11.77
CA PRO A 7 27.62 17.42 11.52
C PRO A 7 26.74 16.40 10.80
N ALA A 8 25.78 15.78 11.49
CA ALA A 8 24.72 15.02 10.85
C ALA A 8 23.63 16.01 10.40
N VAL A 9 23.65 16.39 9.12
CA VAL A 9 22.54 17.06 8.44
C VAL A 9 21.55 15.96 8.04
N LEU A 10 20.36 15.96 8.63
CA LEU A 10 19.33 14.96 8.34
C LEU A 10 18.54 15.42 7.11
N VAL A 11 19.08 15.13 5.92
CA VAL A 11 18.34 15.23 4.67
C VAL A 11 17.51 13.96 4.54
N LEU A 12 16.19 14.05 4.74
CA LEU A 12 15.27 12.97 4.37
C LEU A 12 15.21 12.91 2.84
N SER A 13 16.17 12.23 2.22
CA SER A 13 16.09 11.83 0.82
C SER A 13 15.15 10.62 0.72
N LEU A 14 14.12 10.75 -0.12
CA LEU A 14 13.16 9.69 -0.43
C LEU A 14 13.75 8.72 -1.47
N ILE A 15 14.85 8.05 -1.09
CA ILE A 15 15.47 6.99 -1.89
C ILE A 15 15.56 5.76 -1.01
N SER A 16 14.90 4.67 -1.42
CA SER A 16 15.07 3.36 -0.78
C SER A 16 16.47 2.84 -1.06
N PHE A 17 17.34 2.87 -0.05
CA PHE A 17 18.64 2.18 -0.09
C PHE A 17 18.51 0.73 0.41
N PRO A 18 19.29 -0.22 -0.12
CA PRO A 18 19.36 -1.58 0.41
C PRO A 18 20.21 -1.64 1.69
N ALA A 19 19.62 -2.23 2.73
CA ALA A 19 20.18 -2.80 3.96
C ALA A 19 21.57 -2.31 4.47
N TYR A 20 21.56 -1.49 5.53
CA TYR A 20 22.66 -1.37 6.50
C TYR A 20 22.17 -1.70 7.91
N SER A 21 22.66 -2.80 8.50
CA SER A 21 22.24 -3.31 9.82
C SER A 21 22.63 -2.42 11.01
N LYS A 22 23.41 -1.34 10.81
CA LYS A 22 23.72 -0.33 11.83
C LYS A 22 22.70 0.82 11.91
N GLU A 23 22.01 1.16 10.83
CA GLU A 23 20.96 2.20 10.85
C GLU A 23 19.73 1.74 11.61
N ALA A 24 19.38 0.46 11.51
CA ALA A 24 18.20 -0.11 12.18
C ALA A 24 18.22 0.03 13.72
N THR A 25 19.39 0.06 14.36
CA THR A 25 19.51 0.24 15.83
C THR A 25 19.47 1.71 16.26
N PHE A 26 19.96 2.63 15.42
CA PHE A 26 19.85 4.07 15.62
C PHE A 26 18.42 4.56 15.37
N GLN A 27 17.79 4.11 14.28
CA GLN A 27 16.38 4.37 13.96
C GLN A 27 15.47 3.91 15.10
N LYS A 28 15.63 2.67 15.60
CA LYS A 28 14.85 2.13 16.73
C LYS A 28 15.03 2.93 18.03
N ARG A 29 16.20 3.54 18.25
CA ARG A 29 16.46 4.37 19.43
C ARG A 29 15.78 5.73 19.29
N ILE A 30 15.92 6.37 18.13
CA ILE A 30 15.22 7.61 17.79
C ILE A 30 13.70 7.44 17.82
N GLU A 31 13.18 6.32 17.32
CA GLU A 31 11.74 6.01 17.31
C GLU A 31 11.11 5.96 18.71
N LYS A 32 11.87 5.50 19.72
CA LYS A 32 11.43 5.47 21.13
C LYS A 32 11.46 6.84 21.79
N GLU A 33 12.31 7.75 21.34
CA GLU A 33 12.52 9.06 21.94
C GLU A 33 11.68 10.17 21.28
N ILE A 34 11.27 10.00 20.02
CA ILE A 34 10.43 10.98 19.32
C ILE A 34 8.96 10.84 19.72
N GLN A 35 8.49 11.82 20.49
CA GLN A 35 7.07 12.02 20.76
C GLN A 35 6.41 12.74 19.58
N CYS A 36 5.36 12.12 19.03
CA CYS A 36 4.62 12.73 17.93
C CYS A 36 3.84 13.96 18.40
N PRO A 37 3.93 15.09 17.68
CA PRO A 37 3.17 16.28 18.02
C PRO A 37 1.67 16.00 17.88
N LYS A 38 0.84 16.66 18.69
CA LYS A 38 -0.63 16.53 18.59
C LYS A 38 -1.19 17.26 17.37
N SER A 39 -0.61 18.42 17.05
CA SER A 39 -0.98 19.26 15.89
C SER A 39 0.14 19.25 14.86
N PHE A 40 -0.24 19.17 13.59
CA PHE A 40 0.69 19.23 12.47
C PHE A 40 1.48 20.55 12.47
N LEU A 41 0.78 21.67 12.58
CA LEU A 41 1.39 23.01 12.52
C LEU A 41 2.32 23.32 13.69
N SER A 42 2.25 22.57 14.79
CA SER A 42 3.17 22.75 15.92
C SER A 42 4.61 22.31 15.63
N ASN A 43 4.81 21.31 14.77
CA ASN A 43 6.13 20.84 14.32
C ASN A 43 5.96 19.95 13.06
N PRO A 44 5.77 20.56 11.88
CA PRO A 44 5.53 19.83 10.63
C PRO A 44 6.61 18.79 10.28
N PRO A 45 7.93 19.08 10.39
CA PRO A 45 8.96 18.08 10.06
C PRO A 45 8.84 16.79 10.88
N VAL A 46 8.64 16.90 12.20
CA VAL A 46 8.48 15.73 13.08
C VAL A 46 7.14 15.04 12.83
N TYR A 47 6.09 15.80 12.51
CA TYR A 47 4.78 15.22 12.20
C TYR A 47 4.82 14.36 10.93
N PHE A 48 5.49 14.82 9.88
CA PHE A 48 5.72 14.03 8.67
C PHE A 48 6.48 12.73 8.98
N TYR A 49 7.54 12.82 9.80
CA TYR A 49 8.25 11.64 10.26
C TYR A 49 7.32 10.65 10.99
N CYS A 50 6.40 11.13 11.82
CA CYS A 50 5.42 10.28 12.50
C CYS A 50 4.49 9.54 11.53
N ILE A 51 3.97 10.22 10.50
CA ILE A 51 3.16 9.58 9.46
C ILE A 51 3.99 8.50 8.72
N TYR A 52 5.21 8.84 8.35
CA TYR A 52 6.13 7.92 7.67
C TYR A 52 6.49 6.70 8.54
N ARG A 53 6.74 6.92 9.83
CA ARG A 53 7.01 5.85 10.80
C ARG A 53 5.81 4.91 10.91
N ASP A 54 4.59 5.43 10.94
CA ASP A 54 3.38 4.62 11.00
C ASP A 54 3.19 3.80 9.72
N TYR A 55 3.49 4.38 8.55
CA TYR A 55 3.52 3.67 7.27
C TYR A 55 4.48 2.47 7.29
N HIS A 56 5.73 2.64 7.75
CA HIS A 56 6.71 1.56 7.80
C HIS A 56 6.45 0.50 8.87
N ASN A 57 5.79 0.90 9.96
CA ASN A 57 5.40 -0.02 11.04
C ASN A 57 4.03 -0.68 10.82
N HIS A 58 3.46 -0.57 9.62
CA HIS A 58 2.16 -1.15 9.25
C HIS A 58 1.00 -0.66 10.13
N LYS A 59 1.15 0.52 10.76
CA LYS A 59 0.11 1.19 11.56
C LYS A 59 -0.72 2.10 10.66
N PHE A 60 -1.36 1.51 9.65
CA PHE A 60 -1.97 2.28 8.56
C PHE A 60 -3.11 3.19 9.05
N ASP A 61 -3.96 2.72 9.96
CA ASP A 61 -5.05 3.53 10.52
C ASP A 61 -4.54 4.76 11.28
N ASP A 62 -3.53 4.57 12.11
CA ASP A 62 -2.87 5.64 12.85
C ASP A 62 -2.23 6.68 11.91
N GLY A 63 -1.61 6.22 10.82
CA GLY A 63 -1.02 7.07 9.80
C GLY A 63 -2.08 7.84 9.01
N ILE A 64 -3.16 7.17 8.62
CA ILE A 64 -4.30 7.76 7.87
C ILE A 64 -4.92 8.89 8.68
N GLU A 65 -5.20 8.66 9.96
CA GLU A 65 -5.80 9.68 10.83
C GLU A 65 -4.88 10.88 11.06
N LYS A 66 -3.56 10.64 11.17
CA LYS A 66 -2.57 11.73 11.24
C LYS A 66 -2.52 12.54 9.95
N ALA A 67 -2.48 11.89 8.79
CA ALA A 67 -2.44 12.57 7.49
C ALA A 67 -3.71 13.40 7.26
N LYS A 68 -4.91 12.85 7.54
CA LYS A 68 -6.18 13.60 7.47
C LYS A 68 -6.20 14.81 8.40
N ARG A 69 -5.72 14.66 9.64
CA ARG A 69 -5.65 15.76 10.61
C ARG A 69 -4.73 16.87 10.10
N ALA A 70 -3.56 16.51 9.56
CA ALA A 70 -2.63 17.46 8.97
C ALA A 70 -3.24 18.20 7.77
N LEU A 71 -3.95 17.49 6.88
CA LEU A 71 -4.66 18.10 5.76
C LEU A 71 -5.72 19.10 6.22
N LYS A 72 -6.49 18.77 7.27
CA LYS A 72 -7.47 19.68 7.87
C LYS A 72 -6.82 20.96 8.43
N GLU A 73 -5.63 20.86 9.03
CA GLU A 73 -4.89 22.02 9.51
C GLU A 73 -4.27 22.87 8.38
N ILE A 74 -3.91 22.23 7.25
CA ILE A 74 -3.34 22.88 6.07
C ILE A 74 -4.39 23.58 5.20
N GLU A 75 -5.63 23.09 5.16
CA GLU A 75 -6.69 23.60 4.29
C GLU A 75 -6.93 25.12 4.42
N PRO A 76 -7.00 25.74 5.61
CA PRO A 76 -7.15 27.20 5.73
C PRO A 76 -5.94 27.96 5.16
N LEU A 77 -4.72 27.42 5.30
CA LEU A 77 -3.51 28.00 4.72
C LEU A 77 -3.54 27.91 3.20
N MET A 78 -4.01 26.79 2.66
CA MET A 78 -4.19 26.60 1.21
C MET A 78 -5.15 27.62 0.62
N ARG A 79 -6.28 27.89 1.29
CA ARG A 79 -7.26 28.90 0.84
C ARG A 79 -6.69 30.32 0.90
N LYS A 80 -5.83 30.62 1.89
CA LYS A 80 -5.27 31.95 2.10
C LYS A 80 -4.12 32.27 1.14
N ASN A 81 -3.12 31.40 1.06
CA ASN A 81 -1.95 31.59 0.20
C ASN A 81 -1.24 30.25 -0.08
N PRO A 82 -1.55 29.56 -1.21
CA PRO A 82 -0.91 28.30 -1.59
C PRO A 82 0.62 28.39 -1.75
N ASN A 83 1.13 29.55 -2.17
CA ASN A 83 2.57 29.81 -2.31
C ASN A 83 3.17 30.43 -1.04
N GLY A 84 2.41 30.50 0.05
CA GLY A 84 2.92 30.92 1.35
C GLY A 84 3.78 29.81 1.98
N THR A 85 4.44 30.13 3.09
CA THR A 85 5.24 29.17 3.85
C THR A 85 4.44 28.61 5.02
N VAL A 86 4.48 27.30 5.22
CA VAL A 86 3.86 26.64 6.39
C VAL A 86 4.55 27.10 7.68
N PRO A 87 3.80 27.50 8.73
CA PRO A 87 4.37 27.83 10.03
C PRO A 87 5.24 26.70 10.57
N ASN A 88 6.31 27.04 11.29
CA ASN A 88 7.19 26.07 11.93
C ASN A 88 7.87 25.06 10.97
N ALA A 89 7.98 25.40 9.68
CA ALA A 89 8.63 24.55 8.68
C ALA A 89 10.11 24.25 8.99
N VAL A 90 10.73 25.00 9.89
CA VAL A 90 12.06 24.73 10.46
C VAL A 90 11.93 24.73 11.99
N GLN A 91 12.34 23.63 12.63
CA GLN A 91 12.47 23.57 14.08
C GLN A 91 13.73 22.80 14.50
N LYS A 92 14.56 23.46 15.31
CA LYS A 92 15.87 22.94 15.73
C LYS A 92 16.70 22.52 14.51
N LYS A 93 16.98 21.23 14.35
CA LYS A 93 17.75 20.65 13.23
C LYS A 93 16.87 20.04 12.12
N ALA A 94 15.55 20.08 12.26
CA ALA A 94 14.61 19.51 11.30
C ALA A 94 13.99 20.61 10.43
N LYS A 95 13.91 20.37 9.12
CA LYS A 95 13.37 21.31 8.13
C LYS A 95 12.56 20.56 7.07
N LEU A 96 11.46 21.14 6.64
CA LEU A 96 10.71 20.68 5.46
C LEU A 96 11.54 20.90 4.19
N ARG A 97 11.54 19.91 3.30
CA ARG A 97 12.22 19.98 2.00
C ARG A 97 11.71 21.16 1.18
N ASP A 98 10.40 21.25 1.04
CA ASP A 98 9.71 22.37 0.43
C ASP A 98 8.65 22.86 1.41
N PRO A 99 8.80 24.06 1.98
CA PRO A 99 7.90 24.55 3.02
C PRO A 99 6.68 25.28 2.45
N HIS A 100 6.53 25.38 1.12
CA HIS A 100 5.36 26.02 0.52
C HIS A 100 4.08 25.24 0.87
N VAL A 101 3.00 25.95 1.17
CA VAL A 101 1.74 25.36 1.63
C VAL A 101 1.21 24.32 0.63
N LYS A 102 1.24 24.63 -0.68
CA LYS A 102 0.82 23.68 -1.73
C LYS A 102 1.68 22.43 -1.79
N SER A 103 3.01 22.57 -1.66
CA SER A 103 3.93 21.43 -1.71
C SER A 103 3.73 20.53 -0.49
N VAL A 104 3.50 21.12 0.69
CA VAL A 104 3.17 20.40 1.92
C VAL A 104 1.81 19.70 1.82
N ALA A 105 0.79 20.37 1.28
CA ALA A 105 -0.52 19.77 1.04
C ALA A 105 -0.41 18.58 0.08
N SER A 106 0.34 18.73 -1.02
CA SER A 106 0.61 17.67 -1.99
C SER A 106 1.34 16.48 -1.34
N ASP A 107 2.38 16.72 -0.55
CA ASP A 107 3.10 15.66 0.16
C ASP A 107 2.20 14.92 1.18
N LEU A 108 1.27 15.62 1.84
CA LEU A 108 0.28 15.00 2.74
C LEU A 108 -0.74 14.14 2.00
N HIS A 109 -1.30 14.63 0.88
CA HIS A 109 -2.18 13.84 0.01
C HIS A 109 -1.44 12.61 -0.54
N MET A 110 -0.18 12.76 -0.94
CA MET A 110 0.65 11.65 -1.41
C MET A 110 0.81 10.58 -0.32
N LEU A 111 1.18 10.97 0.90
CA LEU A 111 1.33 10.02 2.01
C LEU A 111 0.00 9.34 2.39
N LEU A 112 -1.11 10.09 2.39
CA LEU A 112 -2.43 9.53 2.63
C LEU A 112 -2.80 8.49 1.56
N GLY A 113 -2.53 8.78 0.30
CA GLY A 113 -2.71 7.84 -0.80
C GLY A 113 -1.85 6.59 -0.66
N MET A 114 -0.56 6.74 -0.32
CA MET A 114 0.34 5.62 -0.04
C MET A 114 -0.14 4.75 1.13
N LEU A 115 -0.65 5.36 2.20
CA LEU A 115 -1.18 4.64 3.36
C LEU A 115 -2.43 3.83 2.99
N TYR A 116 -3.35 4.41 2.23
CA TYR A 116 -4.51 3.67 1.72
C TYR A 116 -4.09 2.52 0.81
N TYR A 117 -3.11 2.74 -0.07
CA TYR A 117 -2.59 1.70 -0.94
C TYR A 117 -1.96 0.55 -0.15
N LYS A 118 -1.09 0.84 0.82
CA LYS A 118 -0.53 -0.23 1.66
C LYS A 118 -1.58 -0.91 2.51
N LYS A 119 -2.57 -0.18 3.03
CA LYS A 119 -3.68 -0.79 3.76
C LYS A 119 -4.45 -1.79 2.88
N SER A 120 -4.74 -1.44 1.63
CA SER A 120 -5.43 -2.35 0.71
C SER A 120 -4.63 -3.63 0.48
N LEU A 121 -3.31 -3.55 0.35
CA LEU A 121 -2.43 -4.71 0.16
C LEU A 121 -2.27 -5.57 1.42
N ASN A 122 -2.52 -5.00 2.61
CA ASN A 122 -2.33 -5.67 3.90
C ASN A 122 -3.65 -6.10 4.57
N LEU A 123 -4.77 -6.09 3.84
CA LEU A 123 -5.99 -6.75 4.32
C LEU A 123 -5.71 -8.25 4.40
N ASP A 124 -5.69 -8.77 5.63
CA ASP A 124 -5.48 -10.19 5.89
C ASP A 124 -6.77 -11.00 5.66
N ASP A 125 -6.59 -12.25 5.28
CA ASP A 125 -7.63 -13.25 5.08
C ASP A 125 -7.89 -14.08 6.36
N SER A 126 -7.48 -13.58 7.53
CA SER A 126 -7.54 -14.34 8.79
C SER A 126 -8.96 -14.72 9.18
N SER A 127 -9.94 -13.90 8.83
CA SER A 127 -11.36 -14.17 9.04
C SER A 127 -11.85 -15.35 8.19
N VAL A 128 -11.45 -15.42 6.92
CA VAL A 128 -11.73 -16.56 6.03
C VAL A 128 -11.05 -17.82 6.54
N LYS A 129 -9.75 -17.73 6.88
CA LYS A 129 -8.99 -18.85 7.48
C LYS A 129 -9.63 -19.36 8.76
N LYS A 130 -10.15 -18.47 9.60
CA LYS A 130 -10.83 -18.83 10.85
C LYS A 130 -12.12 -19.62 10.59
N ILE A 131 -12.88 -19.29 9.55
CA ILE A 131 -14.10 -20.02 9.19
C ILE A 131 -13.78 -21.49 8.91
N TYR A 132 -12.74 -21.76 8.11
CA TYR A 132 -12.28 -23.13 7.85
C TYR A 132 -11.66 -23.77 9.09
N ALA A 133 -10.81 -23.04 9.84
CA ALA A 133 -10.17 -23.58 11.03
C ALA A 133 -11.19 -24.07 12.09
N ASP A 134 -12.28 -23.33 12.29
CA ASP A 134 -13.35 -23.72 13.21
C ASP A 134 -14.04 -25.02 12.73
N PHE A 135 -14.26 -25.17 11.42
CA PHE A 135 -14.82 -26.39 10.83
C PHE A 135 -13.87 -27.59 11.00
N TYR A 136 -12.60 -27.42 10.66
CA TYR A 136 -11.58 -28.48 10.73
C TYR A 136 -11.42 -28.94 12.18
N LYS A 137 -11.27 -28.00 13.12
CA LYS A 137 -11.15 -28.28 14.55
C LYS A 137 -12.35 -29.06 15.10
N ASN A 138 -13.55 -28.82 14.58
CA ASN A 138 -14.74 -29.57 15.00
C ASN A 138 -14.72 -31.03 14.51
N LEU A 139 -14.17 -31.30 13.33
CA LEU A 139 -14.02 -32.66 12.81
C LEU A 139 -12.81 -33.39 13.41
N GLU A 140 -11.71 -32.69 13.68
CA GLU A 140 -10.56 -33.23 14.39
C GLU A 140 -10.94 -33.71 15.79
N LYS A 141 -11.78 -32.96 16.52
CA LYS A 141 -12.36 -33.40 17.81
C LYS A 141 -13.19 -34.67 17.71
N LYS A 142 -13.75 -34.96 16.53
CA LYS A 142 -14.49 -36.21 16.25
C LYS A 142 -13.56 -37.35 15.78
N GLY A 143 -12.24 -37.14 15.76
CA GLY A 143 -11.24 -38.15 15.40
C GLY A 143 -10.86 -38.20 13.92
N PHE A 144 -11.30 -37.24 13.10
CA PHE A 144 -10.91 -37.19 11.69
C PHE A 144 -9.62 -36.40 11.49
N ASN A 145 -8.69 -36.96 10.73
CA ASN A 145 -7.44 -36.26 10.41
C ASN A 145 -7.61 -35.32 9.22
N PHE A 146 -6.62 -34.44 9.02
CA PHE A 146 -6.57 -33.47 7.93
C PHE A 146 -6.87 -34.08 6.56
N PHE A 147 -6.26 -35.23 6.21
CA PHE A 147 -6.46 -35.87 4.90
C PHE A 147 -7.89 -36.33 4.67
N GLN A 148 -8.57 -36.83 5.70
CA GLN A 148 -9.97 -37.23 5.60
C GLN A 148 -10.89 -36.02 5.40
N ILE A 149 -10.60 -34.90 6.06
CA ILE A 149 -11.36 -33.66 5.92
C ILE A 149 -11.14 -33.06 4.53
N GLU A 150 -9.89 -32.98 4.08
CA GLU A 150 -9.55 -32.53 2.72
C GLU A 150 -10.20 -33.39 1.64
N GLU A 151 -10.26 -34.71 1.84
CA GLU A 151 -10.93 -35.59 0.90
C GLU A 151 -12.45 -35.31 0.81
N LEU A 152 -13.11 -35.03 1.94
CA LEU A 152 -14.51 -34.58 1.93
C LEU A 152 -14.66 -33.26 1.15
N MET A 153 -13.80 -32.28 1.43
CA MET A 153 -13.84 -30.97 0.78
C MET A 153 -13.58 -31.07 -0.73
N ASN A 154 -12.65 -31.92 -1.15
CA ASN A 154 -12.36 -32.16 -2.56
C ASN A 154 -13.54 -32.84 -3.28
N LEU A 155 -14.20 -33.81 -2.65
CA LEU A 155 -15.41 -34.43 -3.19
C LEU A 155 -16.55 -33.42 -3.30
N TYR A 156 -16.75 -32.59 -2.29
CA TYR A 156 -17.70 -31.49 -2.33
C TYR A 156 -17.41 -30.54 -3.50
N THR A 157 -16.18 -30.04 -3.62
CA THR A 157 -15.77 -29.12 -4.69
C THR A 157 -15.94 -29.76 -6.07
N LYS A 158 -15.50 -31.01 -6.24
CA LYS A 158 -15.67 -31.76 -7.49
C LYS A 158 -17.14 -31.88 -7.87
N LYS A 159 -18.02 -32.19 -6.91
CA LYS A 159 -19.46 -32.30 -7.14
C LYS A 159 -20.07 -30.97 -7.59
N LYS A 160 -19.69 -29.86 -6.95
CA LYS A 160 -20.25 -28.53 -7.24
C LYS A 160 -19.73 -27.92 -8.54
N LEU A 161 -18.45 -28.06 -8.84
CA LEU A 161 -17.80 -27.43 -10.00
C LEU A 161 -17.75 -28.31 -11.24
N PHE A 162 -17.73 -29.64 -11.07
CA PHE A 162 -17.56 -30.60 -12.16
C PHE A 162 -18.54 -31.78 -12.05
N PRO A 163 -19.86 -31.51 -12.03
CA PRO A 163 -20.89 -32.53 -11.80
C PRO A 163 -20.81 -33.69 -12.81
N ASP A 164 -20.48 -33.42 -14.08
CA ASP A 164 -20.36 -34.44 -15.12
C ASP A 164 -19.20 -35.41 -14.88
N SER A 165 -18.18 -34.97 -14.15
CA SER A 165 -17.02 -35.78 -13.76
C SER A 165 -17.23 -36.52 -12.44
N PHE A 166 -18.40 -36.37 -11.81
CA PHE A 166 -18.70 -36.92 -10.49
C PHE A 166 -19.30 -38.33 -10.62
N SER A 167 -18.46 -39.34 -10.45
CA SER A 167 -18.82 -40.74 -10.72
C SER A 167 -19.80 -41.32 -9.67
N GLN A 168 -20.40 -42.47 -9.98
CA GLN A 168 -21.15 -43.24 -8.98
C GLN A 168 -20.28 -43.64 -7.77
N LYS A 169 -18.99 -43.94 -8.00
CA LYS A 169 -18.02 -44.22 -6.94
C LYS A 169 -17.84 -43.00 -6.02
N ASP A 170 -17.69 -41.81 -6.61
CA ASP A 170 -17.57 -40.56 -5.87
C ASP A 170 -18.85 -40.28 -5.07
N THR A 171 -20.02 -40.51 -5.67
CA THR A 171 -21.32 -40.37 -5.00
C THR A 171 -21.45 -41.26 -3.77
N LYS A 172 -21.07 -42.53 -3.88
CA LYS A 172 -21.11 -43.47 -2.75
C LYS A 172 -20.15 -43.01 -1.65
N LYS A 173 -18.90 -42.69 -2.02
CA LYS A 173 -17.87 -42.27 -1.08
C LYS A 173 -18.25 -40.97 -0.36
N TYR A 174 -18.74 -39.98 -1.09
CA TYR A 174 -19.15 -38.70 -0.53
C TYR A 174 -20.29 -38.85 0.48
N LYS A 175 -21.34 -39.63 0.15
CA LYS A 175 -22.42 -39.94 1.10
C LYS A 175 -21.92 -40.67 2.35
N GLU A 176 -21.01 -41.61 2.19
CA GLU A 176 -20.39 -42.34 3.31
C GLU A 176 -19.61 -41.40 4.23
N MET A 177 -18.81 -40.49 3.67
CA MET A 177 -18.02 -39.53 4.44
C MET A 177 -18.89 -38.52 5.19
N LEU A 178 -19.90 -37.95 4.53
CA LEU A 178 -20.88 -37.07 5.18
C LEU A 178 -21.53 -37.76 6.39
N SER A 179 -21.99 -39.01 6.20
CA SER A 179 -22.60 -39.80 7.28
C SER A 179 -21.62 -40.11 8.41
N LYS A 180 -20.39 -40.56 8.10
CA LYS A 180 -19.37 -40.88 9.11
C LYS A 180 -18.97 -39.65 9.92
N MET A 181 -18.82 -38.50 9.27
CA MET A 181 -18.41 -37.25 9.92
C MET A 181 -19.56 -36.54 10.64
N GLY A 182 -20.81 -36.98 10.42
CA GLY A 182 -22.00 -36.33 10.93
C GLY A 182 -22.10 -34.89 10.40
N VAL A 183 -21.84 -34.74 9.10
CA VAL A 183 -21.89 -33.47 8.36
C VAL A 183 -22.96 -33.62 7.30
N LYS A 184 -23.84 -32.64 7.18
CA LYS A 184 -24.80 -32.58 6.08
C LYS A 184 -24.21 -31.78 4.92
N GLU A 185 -24.66 -32.04 3.69
CA GLU A 185 -24.21 -31.25 2.54
C GLU A 185 -24.55 -29.75 2.72
N GLU A 186 -25.67 -29.44 3.37
CA GLU A 186 -26.06 -28.06 3.68
C GLU A 186 -25.12 -27.38 4.69
N ASP A 187 -24.40 -28.15 5.53
CA ASP A 187 -23.36 -27.59 6.42
C ASP A 187 -22.15 -27.11 5.61
N LEU A 188 -21.77 -27.88 4.57
CA LEU A 188 -20.69 -27.51 3.66
C LEU A 188 -21.10 -26.33 2.78
N ASP A 189 -22.33 -26.32 2.27
CA ASP A 189 -22.88 -25.18 1.53
C ASP A 189 -22.84 -23.90 2.38
N ARG A 190 -23.23 -23.98 3.66
CA ARG A 190 -23.15 -22.85 4.61
C ARG A 190 -21.71 -22.41 4.88
N LEU A 191 -20.79 -23.36 5.06
CA LEU A 191 -19.37 -23.07 5.29
C LEU A 191 -18.79 -22.27 4.12
N ILE A 192 -18.96 -22.79 2.90
CA ILE A 192 -18.45 -22.15 1.69
C ILE A 192 -19.13 -20.82 1.44
N SER A 193 -20.45 -20.73 1.59
CA SER A 193 -21.18 -19.46 1.46
C SER A 193 -20.71 -18.41 2.46
N LYS A 194 -20.40 -18.82 3.70
CA LYS A 194 -19.87 -17.91 4.72
C LYS A 194 -18.45 -17.44 4.39
N ALA A 195 -17.58 -18.36 3.95
CA ALA A 195 -16.22 -18.05 3.54
C ALA A 195 -16.21 -17.13 2.31
N GLN A 196 -17.06 -17.39 1.31
CA GLN A 196 -17.18 -16.58 0.11
C GLN A 196 -17.65 -15.16 0.45
N ARG A 197 -18.74 -15.00 1.21
CA ARG A 197 -19.21 -13.66 1.63
C ARG A 197 -18.13 -12.87 2.37
N GLU A 198 -17.33 -13.55 3.18
CA GLU A 198 -16.24 -12.90 3.90
C GLU A 198 -15.09 -12.52 2.96
N SER A 199 -14.78 -13.35 1.96
CA SER A 199 -13.84 -13.01 0.89
C SER A 199 -14.32 -11.80 0.09
N ASP A 200 -15.59 -11.82 -0.35
CA ASP A 200 -16.20 -10.73 -1.13
C ASP A 200 -16.14 -9.41 -0.35
N ARG A 201 -16.43 -9.45 0.95
CA ARG A 201 -16.32 -8.30 1.85
C ARG A 201 -14.90 -7.73 1.89
N LEU A 202 -13.88 -8.59 1.98
CA LEU A 202 -12.48 -8.16 1.98
C LEU A 202 -12.07 -7.55 0.63
N ASP A 203 -12.57 -8.11 -0.48
CA ASP A 203 -12.30 -7.58 -1.81
C ASP A 203 -12.98 -6.22 -2.03
N GLU A 204 -14.22 -6.03 -1.55
CA GLU A 204 -14.89 -4.73 -1.53
C GLU A 204 -14.11 -3.69 -0.69
N GLU A 205 -13.62 -4.08 0.48
CA GLU A 205 -12.77 -3.22 1.32
C GLU A 205 -11.47 -2.87 0.59
N ARG A 206 -10.83 -3.83 -0.07
CA ARG A 206 -9.61 -3.63 -0.85
C ARG A 206 -9.82 -2.61 -1.96
N LEU A 207 -10.88 -2.78 -2.75
CA LEU A 207 -11.26 -1.86 -3.83
C LEU A 207 -11.55 -0.46 -3.28
N THR A 208 -12.25 -0.37 -2.15
CA THR A 208 -12.52 0.92 -1.48
C THR A 208 -11.23 1.66 -1.12
N TYR A 209 -10.24 0.95 -0.57
CA TYR A 209 -8.96 1.57 -0.24
C TYR A 209 -8.12 1.91 -1.48
N LEU A 210 -8.16 1.10 -2.54
CA LEU A 210 -7.51 1.42 -3.81
C LEU A 210 -8.10 2.69 -4.43
N GLN A 211 -9.42 2.84 -4.46
CA GLN A 211 -10.08 4.04 -4.96
C GLN A 211 -9.69 5.29 -4.16
N LYS A 212 -9.63 5.18 -2.82
CA LYS A 212 -9.14 6.26 -1.96
C LYS A 212 -7.68 6.59 -2.27
N ALA A 213 -6.83 5.59 -2.45
CA ALA A 213 -5.42 5.80 -2.77
C ALA A 213 -5.23 6.54 -4.11
N VAL A 214 -5.95 6.14 -5.15
CA VAL A 214 -5.95 6.82 -6.46
C VAL A 214 -6.38 8.28 -6.29
N LYS A 215 -7.52 8.52 -5.62
CA LYS A 215 -8.06 9.87 -5.43
C LYS A 215 -7.07 10.79 -4.74
N GLU A 216 -6.45 10.34 -3.65
CA GLU A 216 -5.51 11.15 -2.88
C GLU A 216 -4.21 11.42 -3.65
N LEU A 217 -3.69 10.42 -4.38
CA LEU A 217 -2.51 10.63 -5.22
C LEU A 217 -2.79 11.54 -6.43
N GLN A 218 -3.99 11.47 -7.01
CA GLN A 218 -4.43 12.40 -8.06
C GLN A 218 -4.57 13.84 -7.52
N GLU A 219 -5.12 14.01 -6.31
CA GLU A 219 -5.19 15.32 -5.68
C GLU A 219 -3.78 15.86 -5.36
N ALA A 220 -2.84 15.01 -4.96
CA ALA A 220 -1.46 15.41 -4.72
C ALA A 220 -0.81 16.07 -5.94
N VAL A 221 -0.93 15.46 -7.14
CA VAL A 221 -0.36 16.01 -8.38
C VAL A 221 -1.15 17.19 -8.95
N LYS A 222 -2.43 17.32 -8.58
CA LYS A 222 -3.24 18.48 -8.92
C LYS A 222 -2.90 19.71 -8.07
N VAL A 223 -2.67 19.49 -6.78
CA VAL A 223 -2.29 20.53 -5.81
C VAL A 223 -0.87 21.04 -6.09
N ASP A 224 0.07 20.14 -6.37
CA ASP A 224 1.42 20.50 -6.82
C ASP A 224 1.83 19.67 -8.04
N PRO A 225 1.66 20.22 -9.25
CA PRO A 225 2.10 19.59 -10.50
C PRO A 225 3.61 19.37 -10.61
N GLU A 226 4.44 19.94 -9.73
CA GLU A 226 5.88 19.74 -9.71
C GLU A 226 6.30 18.70 -8.64
N ASN A 227 5.34 17.98 -8.05
CA ASN A 227 5.62 16.88 -7.12
C ASN A 227 5.96 15.57 -7.87
N ALA A 228 7.23 15.42 -8.24
CA ALA A 228 7.76 14.24 -8.92
C ALA A 228 7.46 12.92 -8.18
N LEU A 229 7.46 12.94 -6.84
CA LEU A 229 7.23 11.74 -6.05
C LEU A 229 5.76 11.32 -6.08
N ALA A 230 4.83 12.26 -6.07
CA ALA A 230 3.41 11.95 -6.18
C ALA A 230 3.11 11.26 -7.53
N TYR A 231 3.71 11.74 -8.63
CA TYR A 231 3.65 11.07 -9.92
C TYR A 231 4.30 9.68 -9.90
N TYR A 232 5.46 9.52 -9.26
CA TYR A 232 6.09 8.21 -9.11
C TYR A 232 5.21 7.22 -8.35
N GLN A 233 4.55 7.67 -7.28
CA GLN A 233 3.62 6.83 -6.51
C GLN A 233 2.34 6.51 -7.29
N LEU A 234 1.81 7.44 -8.08
CA LEU A 234 0.73 7.16 -9.04
C LEU A 234 1.13 6.07 -10.03
N GLY A 235 2.33 6.17 -10.60
CA GLY A 235 2.88 5.15 -11.49
C GLY A 235 2.93 3.78 -10.82
N ASN A 236 3.47 3.71 -9.59
CA ASN A 236 3.55 2.46 -8.82
C ASN A 236 2.17 1.86 -8.49
N LEU A 237 1.17 2.71 -8.22
CA LEU A 237 -0.18 2.25 -7.95
C LEU A 237 -0.82 1.69 -9.23
N TYR A 238 -0.73 2.42 -10.34
CA TYR A 238 -1.32 1.99 -11.62
C TYR A 238 -0.62 0.76 -12.20
N SER A 239 0.70 0.63 -12.10
CA SER A 239 1.45 -0.53 -12.61
C SER A 239 1.30 -1.79 -11.76
N GLY A 240 0.93 -1.64 -10.48
CA GLY A 240 0.75 -2.76 -9.56
C GLY A 240 -0.70 -3.24 -9.55
N SER A 241 -1.49 -2.76 -8.58
CA SER A 241 -2.83 -3.27 -8.30
C SER A 241 -3.91 -2.98 -9.35
N LEU A 242 -3.65 -2.12 -10.33
CA LEU A 242 -4.59 -1.87 -11.42
C LEU A 242 -4.08 -2.35 -12.78
N GLY A 243 -2.79 -2.70 -12.90
CA GLY A 243 -2.11 -2.86 -14.18
C GLY A 243 -2.16 -4.26 -14.78
N GLU A 244 -2.33 -5.31 -13.96
CA GLU A 244 -2.32 -6.69 -14.45
C GLU A 244 -3.58 -7.04 -15.26
N ASP A 245 -4.72 -6.43 -14.93
CA ASP A 245 -6.02 -6.74 -15.56
C ASP A 245 -6.57 -5.63 -16.48
N LEU A 246 -5.94 -4.44 -16.54
CA LEU A 246 -6.47 -3.26 -17.24
C LEU A 246 -5.41 -2.55 -18.12
N PRO A 247 -5.48 -2.66 -19.47
CA PRO A 247 -4.57 -1.98 -20.39
C PRO A 247 -4.50 -0.45 -20.21
N GLU A 248 -5.60 0.19 -19.82
CA GLU A 248 -5.69 1.62 -19.55
C GLU A 248 -4.86 2.02 -18.32
N ALA A 249 -4.81 1.17 -17.30
CA ALA A 249 -3.98 1.40 -16.12
C ALA A 249 -2.49 1.31 -16.46
N SER A 250 -2.10 0.44 -17.39
CA SER A 250 -0.73 0.38 -17.92
C SER A 250 -0.32 1.70 -18.57
N SER A 251 -1.17 2.26 -19.44
CA SER A 251 -0.89 3.56 -20.10
C SER A 251 -0.82 4.72 -19.09
N ALA A 252 -1.71 4.74 -18.10
CA ALA A 252 -1.69 5.75 -17.04
C ALA A 252 -0.43 5.64 -16.15
N ALA A 253 0.05 4.42 -15.88
CA ALA A 253 1.29 4.20 -15.16
C ALA A 253 2.48 4.77 -15.93
N GLU A 254 2.58 4.47 -17.23
CA GLU A 254 3.66 4.97 -18.09
C GLU A 254 3.69 6.51 -18.13
N GLU A 255 2.52 7.15 -18.28
CA GLU A 255 2.41 8.61 -18.28
C GLU A 255 2.83 9.22 -16.93
N ALA A 256 2.42 8.61 -15.82
CA ALA A 256 2.80 9.07 -14.49
C ALA A 256 4.31 8.96 -14.26
N TYR A 257 4.94 7.83 -14.62
CA TYR A 257 6.39 7.70 -14.57
C TYR A 257 7.10 8.70 -15.50
N TYR A 258 6.59 8.93 -16.71
CA TYR A 258 7.14 9.93 -17.62
C TYR A 258 7.15 11.34 -17.01
N LYS A 259 6.04 11.77 -16.40
CA LYS A 259 5.95 13.06 -15.71
C LYS A 259 6.92 13.16 -14.54
N ALA A 260 7.02 12.12 -13.71
CA ALA A 260 7.99 12.06 -12.63
C ALA A 260 9.43 12.20 -13.15
N ALA A 261 9.78 11.49 -14.22
CA ALA A 261 11.10 11.54 -14.84
C ALA A 261 11.44 12.94 -15.36
N LEU A 262 10.51 13.62 -16.06
CA LEU A 262 10.72 14.99 -16.52
C LEU A 262 11.02 15.95 -15.37
N ILE A 263 10.28 15.84 -14.26
CA ILE A 263 10.47 16.72 -13.11
C ILE A 263 11.79 16.41 -12.38
N PHE A 264 12.14 15.14 -12.17
CA PHE A 264 13.43 14.78 -11.57
C PHE A 264 14.62 15.23 -12.43
N LYS A 265 14.51 15.10 -13.76
CA LYS A 265 15.50 15.63 -14.71
C LYS A 265 15.66 17.14 -14.57
N LYS A 266 14.54 17.89 -14.53
CA LYS A 266 14.53 19.35 -14.32
C LYS A 266 15.16 19.77 -12.99
N LYS A 267 14.92 19.00 -11.91
CA LYS A 267 15.49 19.24 -10.57
C LYS A 267 16.95 18.79 -10.45
N GLY A 268 17.51 18.13 -11.45
CA GLY A 268 18.89 17.61 -11.43
C GLY A 268 19.08 16.35 -10.57
N ASP A 269 17.99 15.72 -10.12
CA ASP A 269 18.04 14.49 -9.32
C ASP A 269 18.26 13.28 -10.22
N LYS A 270 19.53 13.04 -10.56
CA LYS A 270 19.94 11.99 -11.50
C LYS A 270 19.61 10.58 -11.00
N GLU A 271 19.68 10.35 -9.69
CA GLU A 271 19.43 9.02 -9.12
C GLU A 271 17.94 8.71 -9.10
N ALA A 272 17.10 9.65 -8.65
CA ALA A 272 15.65 9.47 -8.75
C ALA A 272 15.21 9.32 -10.21
N TYR A 273 15.77 10.12 -11.13
CA TYR A 273 15.49 9.98 -12.57
C TYR A 273 15.76 8.56 -13.07
N LYS A 274 16.95 8.00 -12.81
CA LYS A 274 17.31 6.63 -13.23
C LYS A 274 16.34 5.59 -12.67
N GLU A 275 15.95 5.71 -11.40
CA GLU A 275 15.01 4.77 -10.79
C GLU A 275 13.63 4.84 -11.47
N VAL A 276 13.14 6.04 -11.79
CA VAL A 276 11.88 6.20 -12.53
C VAL A 276 11.97 5.60 -13.94
N ILE A 277 13.09 5.79 -14.64
CA ILE A 277 13.31 5.17 -15.96
C ILE A 277 13.24 3.65 -15.84
N LYS A 278 13.90 3.06 -14.84
CA LYS A 278 13.87 1.62 -14.62
C LYS A 278 12.45 1.11 -14.36
N LYS A 279 11.64 1.84 -13.58
CA LYS A 279 10.21 1.47 -13.38
C LYS A 279 9.40 1.55 -14.67
N LEU A 280 9.62 2.59 -15.47
CA LEU A 280 8.97 2.72 -16.78
C LEU A 280 9.37 1.60 -17.75
N GLU A 281 10.65 1.21 -17.78
CA GLU A 281 11.15 0.08 -18.57
C GLU A 281 10.58 -1.26 -18.11
N LEU A 282 10.44 -1.47 -16.79
CA LEU A 282 9.80 -2.67 -16.25
C LEU A 282 8.30 -2.73 -16.59
N ALA A 283 7.62 -1.59 -16.57
CA ALA A 283 6.21 -1.50 -16.93
C ALA A 283 6.00 -1.76 -18.43
N ASN A 284 6.81 -1.13 -19.29
CA ASN A 284 6.78 -1.34 -20.73
C ASN A 284 8.15 -1.00 -21.38
N PRO A 285 8.96 -2.01 -21.74
CA PRO A 285 10.25 -1.80 -22.38
C PRO A 285 10.18 -1.04 -23.72
N ASN A 286 9.02 -1.10 -24.38
CA ASN A 286 8.76 -0.48 -25.68
C ASN A 286 7.98 0.85 -25.56
N SER A 287 7.84 1.38 -24.35
CA SER A 287 7.07 2.60 -24.08
C SER A 287 7.45 3.75 -25.02
N PRO A 288 6.48 4.44 -25.64
CA PRO A 288 6.76 5.65 -26.42
C PRO A 288 7.35 6.76 -25.56
N TYR A 289 7.08 6.76 -24.25
CA TYR A 289 7.63 7.74 -23.32
C TYR A 289 9.13 7.54 -23.09
N LEU A 290 9.64 6.29 -23.11
CA LEU A 290 11.08 6.04 -23.08
C LEU A 290 11.78 6.64 -24.29
N LYS A 291 11.17 6.52 -25.48
CA LYS A 291 11.70 7.13 -26.71
C LYS A 291 11.74 8.66 -26.60
N LYS A 292 10.66 9.27 -26.09
CA LYS A 292 10.62 10.73 -25.83
C LYS A 292 11.70 11.20 -24.85
N LEU A 293 11.94 10.45 -23.77
CA LEU A 293 12.98 10.78 -22.79
C LEU A 293 14.39 10.67 -23.37
N LYS A 294 14.62 9.70 -24.27
CA LYS A 294 15.88 9.51 -25.01
C LYS A 294 16.09 10.54 -26.13
N GLY A 295 15.02 10.97 -26.79
CA GLY A 295 15.07 11.95 -27.90
C GLY A 295 15.37 13.39 -27.47
N ASN A 296 15.12 13.76 -26.21
CA ASN A 296 15.50 15.07 -25.64
C ASN A 296 17.00 15.16 -25.27
N HIS A 297 17.87 14.53 -26.07
CA HIS A 297 19.33 14.53 -25.95
C HIS A 297 20.03 15.09 -27.21
N ALA A 298 19.28 15.75 -28.12
CA ALA A 298 19.82 16.49 -29.25
C ALA A 298 19.72 18.01 -29.00
#